data_AF-A0A8J6N634-F1
#
_entry.id   AF-A0A8J6N634-F1
#
_cell.length_a   1.000
_cell.length_b   1.000
_cell.length_c   1.000
_cell.angle_alpha   90.00
_cell.angle_beta   90.00
_cell.angle_gamma   90.00
#
_symmetry.space_group_name_H-M   'P 1'
#
loop_
_entity.id
_entity.type
_entity.pdbx_description
1 polymer ?
#
loop_
_entity_poly.entity_id
_entity_poly.type
_entity_poly.pdbx_seq_one_letter_code
_entity_poly.pdbx_strand_id
1 'polypeptide(L)'
;MIINLINYLRDRWQTVTYCGYGLIALILVWSLTVDTSHAHTWAEMKIPGFWGLFGLGSCTVIILIAKWFGGSGIQTREDYYDK
;
A
#
# COMPACT_ATOMS: atom_id res chain seq x y z
N MET A 1 12.75 8.58 -22.82
CA MET A 1 12.46 7.17 -22.44
C MET A 1 11.57 7.05 -21.21
N ILE A 2 11.93 7.66 -20.06
CA ILE A 2 11.08 7.67 -18.84
C ILE A 2 9.70 8.30 -19.06
N ILE A 3 9.63 9.42 -19.78
CA ILE A 3 8.36 10.11 -20.09
C ILE A 3 7.39 9.18 -20.86
N ASN A 4 7.90 8.39 -21.81
CA ASN A 4 7.09 7.46 -22.58
C ASN A 4 6.53 6.34 -21.71
N LEU A 5 7.32 5.86 -20.72
CA LEU A 5 6.86 4.87 -19.74
C LEU A 5 5.77 5.44 -18.83
N ILE A 6 5.95 6.67 -18.34
CA ILE A 6 4.94 7.35 -17.50
C ILE A 6 3.64 7.54 -18.27
N ASN A 7 3.71 7.99 -19.53
CA ASN A 7 2.54 8.14 -20.39
C ASN A 7 1.87 6.78 -20.64
N TYR A 8 2.65 5.74 -20.95
CA TYR A 8 2.12 4.38 -21.14
C TYR A 8 1.36 3.85 -19.92
N LEU A 9 1.89 4.06 -18.71
CA LEU A 9 1.26 3.66 -17.45
C LEU A 9 0.03 4.52 -17.14
N ARG A 10 0.08 5.82 -17.43
CA ARG A 10 -1.03 6.75 -17.26
C ARG A 10 -2.20 6.42 -18.19
N ASP A 11 -1.93 6.11 -19.45
CA ASP A 11 -2.95 5.73 -20.44
C ASP A 11 -3.65 4.42 -20.07
N ARG A 12 -2.98 3.56 -19.28
CA ARG A 12 -3.49 2.28 -18.79
C ARG A 12 -3.74 2.28 -17.28
N TRP A 13 -4.04 3.44 -16.70
CA TRP A 13 -4.15 3.58 -15.25
C TRP A 13 -5.12 2.57 -14.63
N GLN A 14 -6.26 2.28 -15.28
CA GLN A 14 -7.22 1.28 -14.82
C GLN A 14 -6.59 -0.12 -14.75
N THR A 15 -5.88 -0.54 -15.80
CA THR A 15 -5.17 -1.82 -15.83
C THR A 15 -4.12 -1.88 -14.73
N VAL A 16 -3.34 -0.82 -14.54
CA VAL A 16 -2.31 -0.75 -13.48
C VAL A 16 -2.97 -0.89 -12.10
N THR A 17 -4.08 -0.20 -11.86
CA THR A 17 -4.86 -0.29 -10.62
C THR A 17 -5.39 -1.71 -10.40
N TYR A 18 -6.00 -2.34 -11.41
CA TYR A 18 -6.49 -3.71 -11.30
C TYR A 18 -5.36 -4.72 -11.08
N CYS A 19 -4.22 -4.56 -11.76
CA CYS A 19 -3.05 -5.38 -11.52
C CYS A 19 -2.55 -5.23 -10.08
N GLY A 20 -2.50 -4.00 -9.55
CA GLY A 20 -2.12 -3.74 -8.15
C GLY A 20 -3.06 -4.42 -7.16
N TYR A 21 -4.37 -4.27 -7.32
CA TYR A 21 -5.35 -4.95 -6.47
C TYR A 21 -5.28 -6.47 -6.62
N GLY A 22 -5.06 -6.99 -7.83
CA GLY A 22 -4.88 -8.41 -8.08
C GLY A 22 -3.65 -8.96 -7.36
N LEU A 23 -2.55 -8.21 -7.35
CA LEU A 23 -1.31 -8.60 -6.65
C LEU A 23 -1.50 -8.60 -5.13
N ILE A 24 -2.18 -7.58 -4.58
CA ILE A 24 -2.57 -7.55 -3.17
C ILE A 24 -3.45 -8.75 -2.82
N ALA A 25 -4.49 -9.03 -3.62
CA ALA A 25 -5.38 -10.16 -3.39
C ALA A 25 -4.64 -11.50 -3.43
N LEU A 26 -3.72 -11.67 -4.40
CA LEU A 26 -2.86 -12.86 -4.50
C LEU A 26 -2.01 -13.03 -3.24
N ILE A 27 -1.37 -11.96 -2.76
CA ILE A 27 -0.57 -11.98 -1.53
C ILE A 27 -1.45 -12.35 -0.32
N LEU A 28 -2.66 -11.81 -0.22
CA LEU A 28 -3.57 -12.13 0.88
C LEU A 28 -4.00 -13.60 0.86
N VAL A 29 -4.32 -14.15 -0.32
CA VAL A 29 -4.65 -15.57 -0.48
C VAL A 29 -3.46 -16.45 -0.16
N TRP A 30 -2.26 -16.10 -0.64
CA TRP A 30 -1.02 -16.82 -0.32
C TRP A 30 -0.71 -16.75 1.18
N SER A 31 -1.02 -15.63 1.85
CA SER A 31 -0.82 -15.49 3.28
C SER A 31 -1.65 -16.49 4.11
N LEU A 32 -2.70 -17.10 3.54
CA LEU A 32 -3.48 -18.16 4.21
C LEU A 32 -2.75 -19.51 4.23
N THR A 33 -1.76 -19.72 3.36
CA THR A 33 -0.99 -20.97 3.30
C THR A 33 0.26 -20.95 4.17
N VAL A 34 0.56 -19.81 4.80
CA VAL A 34 1.72 -19.67 5.70
C VAL A 34 1.37 -20.31 7.04
N ASP A 35 2.23 -21.22 7.49
CA ASP A 35 2.08 -21.87 8.78
C ASP A 35 2.27 -20.85 9.93
N THR A 36 1.29 -20.79 10.83
CA THR A 36 1.30 -19.91 12.01
C THR A 36 1.41 -20.70 13.32
N SER A 37 1.94 -21.92 13.29
CA SER A 37 1.98 -22.81 14.46
C SER A 37 2.89 -22.28 15.60
N HIS A 38 3.81 -21.37 15.29
CA HIS A 38 4.72 -20.71 16.23
C HIS A 38 4.30 -19.25 16.53
N ALA A 39 3.04 -18.90 16.26
CA ALA A 39 2.49 -17.58 16.57
C ALA A 39 2.62 -17.25 18.06
N HIS A 40 3.32 -16.17 18.37
CA HIS A 40 3.51 -15.71 19.76
C HIS A 40 2.33 -14.85 20.27
N THR A 41 1.39 -14.47 19.40
CA THR A 41 0.23 -13.67 19.76
C THR A 41 -1.10 -14.35 19.38
N TRP A 42 -2.14 -14.08 20.17
CA TRP A 42 -3.51 -14.60 19.94
C TRP A 42 -4.05 -14.24 18.55
N ALA A 43 -3.70 -13.05 18.04
CA ALA A 43 -4.18 -12.56 16.75
C ALA A 43 -3.58 -13.36 15.58
N GLU A 44 -2.28 -13.67 15.64
CA GLU A 44 -1.60 -14.50 14.64
C GLU A 44 -2.15 -15.94 14.59
N MET A 45 -2.61 -16.47 15.72
CA MET A 45 -3.14 -17.83 15.83
C MET A 45 -4.61 -17.94 15.38
N LYS A 46 -5.44 -16.90 15.58
CA LYS A 46 -6.88 -16.93 15.27
C LYS A 46 -7.27 -16.28 13.95
N ILE A 47 -6.45 -15.41 13.39
CA ILE A 47 -6.78 -14.65 12.19
C ILE A 47 -6.01 -15.24 11.00
N PRO A 48 -6.66 -16.00 10.10
CA PRO A 48 -5.98 -16.51 8.92
C PRO A 48 -5.56 -15.34 8.02
N GLY A 49 -4.30 -15.35 7.57
CA GLY A 49 -3.74 -14.26 6.78
C GLY A 49 -3.43 -12.98 7.57
N PHE A 50 -3.29 -13.07 8.90
CA PHE A 50 -3.02 -11.93 9.80
C PHE A 50 -1.93 -11.00 9.27
N TRP A 51 -0.77 -11.54 8.88
CA TRP A 51 0.37 -10.74 8.43
C TRP A 51 0.10 -9.95 7.16
N GLY A 52 -0.62 -10.54 6.18
CA GLY A 52 -1.04 -9.84 4.98
C GLY A 52 -2.01 -8.70 5.28
N LEU A 53 -3.00 -8.95 6.15
CA LEU A 53 -3.97 -7.93 6.59
C LEU A 53 -3.30 -6.82 7.40
N PHE A 54 -2.39 -7.18 8.30
CA PHE A 54 -1.64 -6.24 9.13
C PHE A 54 -0.72 -5.36 8.28
N GLY A 55 0.00 -5.94 7.32
CA GLY A 55 0.85 -5.18 6.38
C GLY A 55 0.04 -4.18 5.56
N LEU A 56 -1.09 -4.61 4.99
CA LEU A 56 -1.99 -3.73 4.23
C LEU A 56 -2.57 -2.61 5.10
N GLY A 57 -3.06 -2.96 6.29
CA GLY A 57 -3.64 -2.01 7.24
C GLY A 57 -2.62 -0.99 7.73
N SER A 58 -1.45 -1.44 8.17
CA SER A 58 -0.37 -0.56 8.65
C SER A 58 0.12 0.39 7.56
N CYS A 59 0.34 -0.09 6.33
CA CYS A 59 0.71 0.75 5.20
C CYS A 59 -0.34 1.83 4.93
N THR A 60 -1.63 1.46 4.92
CA THR A 60 -2.73 2.40 4.73
C THR A 60 -2.74 3.47 5.83
N VAL A 61 -2.62 3.05 7.10
CA VAL A 61 -2.58 3.97 8.25
C VAL A 61 -1.40 4.94 8.13
N ILE A 62 -0.20 4.45 7.80
CA ILE A 62 0.99 5.29 7.63
C ILE A 62 0.77 6.32 6.51
N ILE A 63 0.20 5.93 5.37
CA ILE A 63 -0.11 6.85 4.27
C ILE A 63 -1.08 7.95 4.71
N LEU A 64 -2.15 7.58 5.42
CA LEU A 64 -3.14 8.55 5.90
C LEU A 64 -2.54 9.53 6.91
N ILE A 65 -1.76 9.03 7.87
CA ILE A 65 -1.08 9.86 8.86
C ILE A 65 -0.08 10.78 8.18
N ALA A 66 0.74 10.27 7.25
CA ALA A 66 1.71 11.07 6.52
C ALA A 66 1.04 12.17 5.70
N LYS A 67 -0.09 11.86 5.05
CA LYS A 67 -0.89 12.84 4.30
C LYS A 67 -1.46 13.93 5.20
N TRP A 68 -2.05 13.54 6.34
CA TRP A 68 -2.57 14.49 7.31
C TRP A 68 -1.47 15.37 7.90
N PHE A 69 -0.34 14.77 8.28
CA PHE A 69 0.80 15.46 8.85
C PHE A 69 1.43 16.44 7.85
N GLY A 70 1.61 16.03 6.60
CA GLY A 70 2.08 16.93 5.53
C GLY A 70 1.16 18.13 5.32
N GLY A 71 -0.16 17.89 5.26
CA GLY A 71 -1.18 18.94 5.12
C GLY A 71 -1.34 19.84 6.35
N SER A 72 -0.83 19.44 7.52
CA SER A 72 -0.88 20.24 8.74
C SER A 72 0.09 21.42 8.78
N GLY A 73 0.89 21.61 7.72
CA GLY A 73 1.74 22.79 7.53
C GLY A 73 3.23 22.51 7.47
N ILE A 74 3.64 21.25 7.35
CA ILE A 74 5.06 20.87 7.18
C ILE A 74 5.48 20.91 5.71
N GLN A 75 4.55 20.71 4.78
CA GLN A 75 4.86 20.80 3.36
C GLN A 75 5.08 22.26 2.93
N THR A 76 6.20 22.50 2.25
CA THR A 76 6.43 23.73 1.48
C THR A 76 5.35 23.87 0.42
N ARG A 77 4.91 25.11 0.18
CA ARG A 77 3.89 25.39 -0.83
C ARG A 77 4.36 24.98 -2.22
N GLU A 78 3.44 24.51 -3.06
CA GLU A 78 3.74 24.05 -4.42
C GLU A 78 4.33 25.16 -5.31
N ASP A 79 3.97 26.43 -5.05
CA ASP A 79 4.44 27.63 -5.76
C ASP A 79 5.81 28.14 -5.28
N TYR A 80 6.54 27.40 -4.46
CA TYR A 80 7.80 27.88 -3.87
C TYR A 80 8.88 28.18 -4.91
N TYR A 81 8.93 27.43 -6.02
CA TYR A 81 9.90 27.60 -7.11
C TYR A 81 9.36 28.40 -8.30
N ASP A 82 8.10 28.83 -8.25
CA ASP A 82 7.49 29.68 -9.29
C ASP A 82 7.81 31.17 -9.09
N LYS A 83 8.80 31.47 -8.24
CA LYS A 83 9.29 32.80 -7.90
C LYS A 83 10.74 32.98 -8.34
#